data_AF-A0AAU5BTX4-F1
#
_entry.id   AF-A0AAU5BTX4-F1
#
_cell.length_a   1.000
_cell.length_b   1.000
_cell.length_c   1.000
_cell.angle_alpha   90.00
_cell.angle_beta   90.00
_cell.angle_gamma   90.00
#
_symmetry.space_group_name_H-M   'P 1'
#
loop_
_entity.id
_entity.type
_entity.pdbx_description
1 polymer ?
#
loop_
_entity_poly.entity_id
_entity_poly.type
_entity_poly.pdbx_seq_one_letter_code
_entity_poly.pdbx_strand_id
1 'polypeptide(L)'
;MVESRYLGGEYRDADDGTDVGAEYFAGRWDTPEGVIAIVFPCDGMPDARSLLDVHTDTAVLVVVEHFYAFDGPQLQAVDRERPELVYHPWWSDLAAHVGGPVPWWPSALRRRAHLTAWAPGAAPVPVDVATYPSWEPLYELARQEPEGSPVRRACFTIGHRIATSEAEHASWEMENLRSWSQGPGDSMVHPAVPNVSDPGAGELTTDAVVGAGLAELCGRTDDLAVECLENVSAWSSEDLPYGGTFQVTRSDVTRVAAEWINRLRDVPPTALHRVWAETYDTVGTFVDPVTGSPVVAVKGRFAFRRVSEITYIGRAPKRLPEGTVLKEVILDDPIWVRTDDGVLYPAPVMDAPGLSWGYDGSGPLTLAQCVGRLLDDGGAHAVTYGDGGKDEPGLGEYFRIKHKRGTRLTRHDLVRARSGG
;
A
#
# COMPACT_ATOMS: atom_id res chain seq x y z
N MET A 1 1.19 -51.39 -7.84
CA MET A 1 0.47 -50.10 -7.78
C MET A 1 1.40 -49.08 -8.42
N VAL A 2 0.92 -48.30 -9.38
CA VAL A 2 1.72 -47.22 -9.96
C VAL A 2 1.79 -46.14 -8.88
N GLU A 3 3.01 -45.86 -8.43
CA GLU A 3 3.28 -44.86 -7.39
C GLU A 3 3.28 -43.48 -8.05
N SER A 4 2.64 -42.50 -7.41
CA SER A 4 2.60 -41.13 -7.92
C SER A 4 4.02 -40.56 -8.01
N ARG A 5 4.36 -39.87 -9.10
CA ARG A 5 5.72 -39.36 -9.35
C ARG A 5 5.70 -37.87 -9.64
N TYR A 6 6.50 -37.11 -8.92
CA TYR A 6 6.70 -35.68 -9.22
C TYR A 6 7.46 -35.50 -10.53
N LEU A 7 6.90 -34.67 -11.42
CA LEU A 7 7.42 -34.38 -12.76
C LEU A 7 8.25 -33.09 -12.81
N GLY A 8 8.37 -32.37 -11.69
CA GLY A 8 8.95 -31.04 -11.63
C GLY A 8 7.88 -29.94 -11.62
N GLY A 9 8.32 -28.69 -11.73
CA GLY A 9 7.42 -27.56 -11.82
C GLY A 9 7.89 -26.51 -12.81
N GLU A 10 6.95 -25.71 -13.28
CA GLU A 10 7.15 -24.67 -14.27
C GLU A 10 6.70 -23.32 -13.69
N TYR A 11 7.47 -22.27 -13.99
CA TYR A 11 7.12 -20.90 -13.63
C TYR A 11 6.64 -20.15 -14.86
N ARG A 12 5.55 -19.41 -14.71
CA ARG A 12 4.87 -18.65 -15.77
C ARG A 12 4.79 -17.20 -15.35
N ASP A 13 5.30 -16.31 -16.20
CA ASP A 13 5.27 -14.86 -16.00
C ASP A 13 3.93 -14.30 -16.49
N ALA A 14 3.43 -13.20 -15.92
CA ALA A 14 2.11 -12.63 -16.28
C ALA A 14 2.01 -12.21 -17.76
N ASP A 15 3.14 -11.87 -18.38
CA ASP A 15 3.24 -11.45 -19.79
C ASP A 15 3.72 -12.59 -20.72
N ASP A 16 3.51 -13.86 -20.38
CA ASP A 16 3.98 -15.01 -21.18
C ASP A 16 3.26 -15.19 -22.54
N GLY A 17 2.39 -14.25 -22.91
CA GLY A 17 1.61 -14.26 -24.14
C GLY A 17 0.33 -15.09 -24.06
N THR A 18 -0.04 -15.56 -22.87
CA THR A 18 -1.37 -16.14 -22.60
C THR A 18 -2.37 -15.07 -22.14
N ASP A 19 -3.66 -15.35 -22.31
CA ASP A 19 -4.75 -14.46 -21.87
C ASP A 19 -5.00 -14.51 -20.34
N VAL A 20 -4.18 -15.26 -19.58
CA VAL A 20 -4.38 -15.48 -18.14
C VAL A 20 -3.99 -14.24 -17.33
N GLY A 21 -2.94 -13.52 -17.75
CA GLY A 21 -2.51 -12.27 -17.12
C GLY A 21 -2.13 -12.42 -15.64
N ALA A 22 -1.58 -13.58 -15.24
CA ALA A 22 -1.17 -13.86 -13.87
C ALA A 22 0.20 -14.54 -13.85
N GLU A 23 1.02 -14.21 -12.86
CA GLU A 23 2.29 -14.87 -12.59
C GLU A 23 2.05 -16.04 -11.63
N TYR A 24 2.56 -17.24 -11.93
CA TYR A 24 2.33 -18.41 -11.08
C TYR A 24 3.36 -19.52 -11.27
N PHE A 25 3.41 -20.44 -10.31
CA PHE A 25 4.16 -21.69 -10.40
C PHE A 25 3.21 -22.89 -10.45
N ALA A 26 3.45 -23.83 -11.37
CA ALA A 26 2.70 -25.06 -11.51
C ALA A 26 3.60 -26.29 -11.21
N GLY A 27 3.43 -26.91 -10.05
CA GLY A 27 4.04 -28.21 -9.73
C GLY A 27 3.21 -29.34 -10.33
N ARG A 28 3.86 -30.39 -10.85
CA ARG A 28 3.18 -31.44 -11.63
C ARG A 28 3.47 -32.84 -11.08
N TRP A 29 2.44 -33.67 -10.98
CA TRP A 29 2.52 -35.07 -10.53
C TRP A 29 1.86 -36.00 -11.55
N ASP A 30 2.54 -37.09 -11.85
CA ASP A 30 2.03 -38.22 -12.63
C ASP A 30 1.33 -39.18 -11.66
N THR A 31 0.02 -39.33 -11.76
CA THR A 31 -0.79 -40.17 -10.86
C THR A 31 -1.58 -41.22 -11.67
N PRO A 32 -2.19 -42.23 -11.02
CA PRO A 32 -3.06 -43.19 -11.71
C PRO A 32 -4.24 -42.56 -12.47
N GLU A 33 -4.68 -41.38 -12.05
CA GLU A 33 -5.76 -40.59 -12.66
C GLU A 33 -5.27 -39.69 -13.82
N GLY A 34 -3.96 -39.62 -14.05
CA GLY A 34 -3.32 -38.75 -15.04
C GLY A 34 -2.43 -37.70 -14.39
N VAL A 35 -2.05 -36.66 -15.14
CA VAL A 35 -1.22 -35.59 -14.57
C VAL A 35 -2.07 -34.64 -13.75
N ILE A 36 -1.72 -34.44 -12.48
CA ILE A 36 -2.28 -33.39 -11.63
C ILE A 36 -1.30 -32.22 -11.60
N ALA A 37 -1.78 -31.01 -11.88
CA ALA A 37 -1.00 -29.78 -11.71
C ALA A 37 -1.55 -28.95 -10.55
N ILE A 38 -0.67 -28.52 -9.66
CA ILE A 38 -0.99 -27.67 -8.51
C ILE A 38 -0.33 -26.32 -8.74
N VAL A 39 -1.17 -25.29 -8.80
CA VAL A 39 -0.83 -23.93 -9.17
C VAL A 39 -0.80 -23.04 -7.95
N PHE A 40 0.31 -22.32 -7.79
CA PHE A 40 0.58 -21.36 -6.72
C PHE A 40 0.69 -19.96 -7.36
N PRO A 41 -0.36 -19.13 -7.26
CA PRO A 41 -0.34 -17.77 -7.79
C PRO A 41 0.75 -16.90 -7.13
N CYS A 42 1.50 -16.14 -7.89
CA CYS A 42 2.55 -15.24 -7.40
C CYS A 42 2.10 -13.77 -7.53
N ASP A 43 1.55 -13.42 -8.69
CA ASP A 43 0.86 -12.16 -8.94
C ASP A 43 -0.43 -12.42 -9.72
N GLY A 44 -1.50 -11.72 -9.35
CA GLY A 44 -2.86 -12.02 -9.78
C GLY A 44 -3.42 -13.33 -9.18
N MET A 45 -4.65 -13.66 -9.58
CA MET A 45 -5.35 -14.88 -9.14
C MET A 45 -6.04 -15.52 -10.34
N PRO A 46 -5.37 -16.46 -11.04
CA PRO A 46 -5.96 -17.15 -12.17
C PRO A 46 -7.05 -18.11 -11.71
N ASP A 47 -8.13 -18.22 -12.49
CA ASP A 47 -9.13 -19.25 -12.26
C ASP A 47 -8.66 -20.61 -12.78
N ALA A 48 -9.02 -21.70 -12.10
CA ALA A 48 -8.54 -23.03 -12.47
C ALA A 48 -8.97 -23.45 -13.89
N ARG A 49 -10.11 -22.94 -14.36
CA ARG A 49 -10.66 -23.27 -15.67
C ARG A 49 -9.89 -22.61 -16.81
N SER A 50 -9.52 -21.34 -16.72
CA SER A 50 -8.71 -20.66 -17.73
C SER A 50 -7.33 -21.30 -17.89
N LEU A 51 -6.78 -21.84 -16.81
CA LEU A 51 -5.49 -22.52 -16.83
C LEU A 51 -5.52 -23.91 -17.51
N LEU A 52 -6.68 -24.54 -17.70
CA LEU A 52 -6.76 -25.84 -18.37
C LEU A 52 -6.33 -25.79 -19.84
N ASP A 53 -6.55 -24.65 -20.51
CA ASP A 53 -6.16 -24.43 -21.90
C ASP A 53 -4.65 -24.17 -22.04
N VAL A 54 -4.00 -23.69 -20.97
CA VAL A 54 -2.54 -23.51 -20.89
C VAL A 54 -1.85 -24.83 -20.57
N HIS A 55 -2.35 -25.56 -19.56
CA HIS A 55 -1.79 -26.83 -19.09
C HIS A 55 -2.45 -28.04 -19.77
N THR A 56 -2.35 -28.09 -21.10
CA THR A 56 -3.10 -29.04 -21.97
C THR A 56 -2.91 -30.54 -21.67
N ASP A 57 -1.86 -30.92 -20.95
CA ASP A 57 -1.52 -32.30 -20.58
C ASP A 57 -1.95 -32.70 -19.15
N THR A 58 -2.57 -31.79 -18.39
CA THR A 58 -2.98 -31.97 -16.98
C THR A 58 -4.40 -32.50 -16.80
N ALA A 59 -4.62 -33.76 -16.43
CA ALA A 59 -5.94 -34.32 -16.19
C ALA A 59 -6.78 -33.53 -15.15
N VAL A 60 -6.14 -33.07 -14.06
CA VAL A 60 -6.77 -32.28 -12.99
C VAL A 60 -5.91 -31.08 -12.66
N LEU A 61 -6.49 -29.88 -12.71
CA LEU A 61 -5.80 -28.65 -12.33
C LEU A 61 -6.33 -28.15 -11.00
N VAL A 62 -5.43 -27.83 -10.08
CA VAL A 62 -5.74 -27.30 -8.75
C VAL A 62 -5.05 -25.96 -8.56
N VAL A 63 -5.78 -24.91 -8.22
CA VAL A 63 -5.25 -23.59 -7.83
C VAL A 63 -5.34 -23.45 -6.32
N VAL A 64 -4.24 -23.01 -5.69
CA VAL A 64 -4.20 -22.64 -4.27
C VAL A 64 -4.62 -21.19 -4.13
N GLU A 65 -5.81 -20.94 -3.58
CA GLU A 65 -6.39 -19.61 -3.41
C GLU A 65 -5.78 -18.85 -2.21
N HIS A 66 -6.10 -17.55 -2.11
CA HIS A 66 -5.70 -16.70 -0.97
C HIS A 66 -6.62 -16.84 0.24
N PHE A 67 -7.84 -17.34 0.07
CA PHE A 67 -8.78 -17.51 1.16
C PHE A 67 -8.50 -18.78 1.93
N TYR A 68 -8.84 -18.77 3.22
CA TYR A 68 -8.68 -19.95 4.07
C TYR A 68 -10.01 -20.65 4.29
N ALA A 69 -10.01 -21.96 4.02
CA ALA A 69 -11.03 -22.91 4.44
C ALA A 69 -10.68 -23.48 5.83
N PHE A 70 -11.46 -24.47 6.30
CA PHE A 70 -11.27 -25.06 7.63
C PHE A 70 -9.99 -25.90 7.77
N ASP A 71 -9.44 -26.42 6.66
CA ASP A 71 -8.29 -27.32 6.59
C ASP A 71 -7.04 -26.69 5.95
N GLY A 72 -7.07 -25.38 5.70
CA GLY A 72 -5.96 -24.62 5.13
C GLY A 72 -6.39 -23.60 4.09
N PRO A 73 -5.46 -23.08 3.27
CA PRO A 73 -5.82 -22.28 2.10
C PRO A 73 -6.76 -23.07 1.18
N GLN A 74 -7.78 -22.41 0.67
CA GLN A 74 -8.79 -23.04 -0.18
C GLN A 74 -8.16 -23.53 -1.48
N LEU A 75 -8.55 -24.73 -1.89
CA LEU A 75 -8.19 -25.32 -3.17
C LEU A 75 -9.35 -25.15 -4.14
N GLN A 76 -9.06 -24.73 -5.37
CA GLN A 76 -10.02 -24.73 -6.47
C GLN A 76 -9.55 -25.69 -7.53
N ALA A 77 -10.34 -26.73 -7.81
CA ALA A 77 -9.98 -27.77 -8.74
C ALA A 77 -10.99 -27.88 -9.90
N VAL A 78 -10.47 -28.34 -11.03
CA VAL A 78 -11.27 -28.65 -12.22
C VAL A 78 -10.67 -29.84 -12.96
N ASP A 79 -11.55 -30.74 -13.41
CA ASP A 79 -11.17 -31.90 -14.22
C ASP A 79 -11.25 -31.54 -15.72
N ARG A 80 -10.28 -31.96 -16.53
CA ARG A 80 -10.35 -31.74 -17.98
C ARG A 80 -11.55 -32.45 -18.62
N GLU A 81 -11.98 -33.59 -18.08
CA GLU A 81 -13.15 -34.31 -18.60
C GLU A 81 -14.47 -33.59 -18.31
N ARG A 82 -14.49 -32.68 -17.32
CA ARG A 82 -15.68 -31.93 -16.88
C ARG A 82 -15.31 -30.47 -16.52
N PRO A 83 -14.85 -29.68 -17.50
CA PRO A 83 -14.31 -28.34 -17.26
C PRO A 83 -15.34 -27.33 -16.74
N GLU A 84 -16.64 -27.67 -16.82
CA GLU A 84 -17.74 -26.89 -16.26
C GLU A 84 -17.94 -27.07 -14.75
N LEU A 85 -17.37 -28.12 -14.16
CA LEU A 85 -17.55 -28.46 -12.75
C LEU A 85 -16.33 -28.04 -11.94
N VAL A 86 -16.37 -26.83 -11.40
CA VAL A 86 -15.38 -26.36 -10.42
C VAL A 86 -15.76 -26.87 -9.04
N TYR A 87 -14.78 -27.41 -8.30
CA TYR A 87 -14.98 -27.94 -6.94
C TYR A 87 -13.81 -27.57 -6.02
N HIS A 88 -14.00 -27.80 -4.72
CA HIS A 88 -13.03 -27.40 -3.69
C HIS A 88 -12.61 -28.61 -2.85
N PRO A 89 -11.55 -29.35 -3.26
CA PRO A 89 -11.08 -30.52 -2.52
C PRO A 89 -10.39 -30.11 -1.21
N TRP A 90 -10.25 -31.07 -0.30
CA TRP A 90 -9.45 -30.89 0.91
C TRP A 90 -7.98 -31.17 0.63
N TRP A 91 -7.09 -30.63 1.45
CA TRP A 91 -5.65 -30.90 1.35
C TRP A 91 -5.33 -32.39 1.52
N SER A 92 -6.09 -33.09 2.37
CA SER A 92 -5.95 -34.54 2.58
C SER A 92 -6.32 -35.36 1.34
N ASP A 93 -7.35 -34.94 0.60
CA ASP A 93 -7.78 -35.62 -0.62
C ASP A 93 -6.69 -35.46 -1.70
N LEU A 94 -6.18 -34.23 -1.86
CA LEU A 94 -5.10 -33.96 -2.80
C LEU A 94 -3.83 -34.73 -2.45
N ALA A 95 -3.45 -34.78 -1.16
CA ALA A 95 -2.30 -35.54 -0.67
C ALA A 95 -2.42 -37.04 -1.01
N ALA A 96 -3.61 -37.62 -0.87
CA ALA A 96 -3.87 -39.02 -1.22
C ALA A 96 -3.65 -39.29 -2.72
N HIS A 97 -4.06 -38.38 -3.59
CA HIS A 97 -3.87 -38.51 -5.05
C HIS A 97 -2.40 -38.31 -5.48
N VAL A 98 -1.69 -37.34 -4.90
CA VAL A 98 -0.27 -37.10 -5.24
C VAL A 98 0.70 -38.05 -4.53
N GLY A 99 0.18 -38.93 -3.65
CA GLY A 99 0.95 -39.98 -2.99
C GLY A 99 1.77 -39.52 -1.78
N GLY A 100 1.48 -38.34 -1.23
CA GLY A 100 2.21 -37.78 -0.10
C GLY A 100 1.79 -36.34 0.23
N PRO A 101 2.46 -35.71 1.22
CA PRO A 101 2.15 -34.34 1.61
C PRO A 101 2.33 -33.36 0.45
N VAL A 102 1.36 -32.45 0.29
CA VAL A 102 1.36 -31.43 -0.76
C VAL A 102 2.17 -30.22 -0.29
N PRO A 103 3.06 -29.63 -1.11
CA PRO A 103 3.75 -28.41 -0.73
C PRO A 103 2.75 -27.25 -0.59
N TRP A 104 2.87 -26.48 0.48
CA TRP A 104 2.24 -25.17 0.58
C TRP A 104 3.28 -24.08 0.81
N TRP A 105 3.18 -23.04 -0.01
CA TRP A 105 4.04 -21.86 0.02
C TRP A 105 3.18 -20.65 0.41
N PRO A 106 3.43 -19.99 1.55
CA PRO A 106 2.94 -18.63 1.78
C PRO A 106 3.26 -17.75 0.58
N SER A 107 2.38 -16.81 0.21
CA SER A 107 2.60 -15.91 -0.95
C SER A 107 3.96 -15.21 -0.87
N ALA A 108 4.32 -14.73 0.32
CA ALA A 108 5.60 -14.11 0.63
C ALA A 108 6.83 -14.98 0.30
N LEU A 109 6.70 -16.31 0.27
CA LEU A 109 7.84 -17.23 0.06
C LEU A 109 7.90 -17.79 -1.36
N ARG A 110 7.04 -17.32 -2.26
CA ARG A 110 6.94 -17.77 -3.66
C ARG A 110 7.99 -17.10 -4.54
N ARG A 111 9.26 -17.46 -4.36
CA ARG A 111 10.37 -17.00 -5.23
C ARG A 111 10.62 -18.01 -6.35
N ARG A 112 10.65 -17.57 -7.61
CA ARG A 112 10.87 -18.41 -8.82
C ARG A 112 11.99 -19.44 -8.66
N ALA A 113 13.17 -19.01 -8.22
CA ALA A 113 14.33 -19.89 -8.06
C ALA A 113 14.12 -21.00 -7.01
N HIS A 114 13.36 -20.71 -5.95
CA HIS A 114 13.09 -21.68 -4.88
C HIS A 114 11.96 -22.63 -5.23
N LEU A 115 10.90 -22.12 -5.87
CA LEU A 115 9.78 -22.92 -6.35
C LEU A 115 10.23 -23.98 -7.36
N THR A 116 11.05 -23.57 -8.34
CA THR A 116 11.53 -24.46 -9.42
C THR A 116 12.63 -25.43 -8.98
N ALA A 117 13.37 -25.12 -7.91
CA ALA A 117 14.40 -26.00 -7.36
C ALA A 117 13.87 -27.05 -6.38
N TRP A 118 12.64 -26.89 -5.89
CA TRP A 118 12.06 -27.78 -4.89
C TRP A 118 11.66 -29.15 -5.47
N ALA A 119 11.75 -30.18 -4.62
CA ALA A 119 11.24 -31.52 -4.90
C ALA A 119 10.66 -32.16 -3.62
N PRO A 120 9.71 -33.10 -3.73
CA PRO A 120 9.18 -33.81 -2.57
C PRO A 120 10.28 -34.46 -1.72
N GLY A 121 10.17 -34.31 -0.40
CA GLY A 121 11.16 -34.81 0.57
C GLY A 121 12.36 -33.89 0.79
N ALA A 122 12.50 -32.79 0.05
CA ALA A 122 13.51 -31.78 0.35
C ALA A 122 13.27 -31.14 1.72
N ALA A 123 14.36 -30.83 2.43
CA ALA A 123 14.30 -30.09 3.69
C ALA A 123 13.85 -28.63 3.43
N PRO A 124 13.14 -28.00 4.37
CA PRO A 124 12.78 -26.59 4.25
C PRO A 124 14.02 -25.70 4.13
N VAL A 125 13.96 -24.72 3.22
CA VAL A 125 15.07 -23.77 3.00
C VAL A 125 14.67 -22.34 3.40
N PRO A 126 15.61 -21.52 3.93
CA PRO A 126 15.36 -20.09 4.12
C PRO A 126 15.16 -19.38 2.78
N VAL A 127 14.13 -18.55 2.69
CA VAL A 127 13.78 -17.78 1.48
C VAL A 127 13.54 -16.31 1.83
N ASP A 128 14.14 -15.41 1.07
CA ASP A 128 13.85 -13.97 1.18
C ASP A 128 12.40 -13.68 0.77
N VAL A 129 11.69 -12.95 1.62
CA VAL A 129 10.29 -12.62 1.38
C VAL A 129 10.13 -11.78 0.10
N ALA A 130 9.15 -12.15 -0.71
CA ALA A 130 8.64 -11.40 -1.84
C ALA A 130 7.54 -10.45 -1.33
N THR A 131 7.58 -9.21 -1.79
CA THR A 131 6.52 -8.23 -1.56
C THR A 131 6.09 -7.65 -2.90
N TYR A 132 4.85 -7.17 -2.97
CA TYR A 132 4.40 -6.36 -4.10
C TYR A 132 3.89 -5.00 -3.59
N PRO A 133 4.52 -3.87 -3.99
CA PRO A 133 5.77 -3.77 -4.75
C PRO A 133 6.98 -4.40 -4.03
N SER A 134 8.06 -4.73 -4.75
CA SER A 134 9.27 -5.37 -4.20
C SER A 134 10.11 -4.38 -3.40
N TRP A 135 10.50 -4.73 -2.17
CA TRP A 135 11.37 -3.89 -1.31
C TRP A 135 12.83 -3.79 -1.80
N GLU A 136 13.26 -4.65 -2.72
CA GLU A 136 14.66 -4.78 -3.19
C GLU A 136 15.27 -3.49 -3.78
N PRO A 137 14.54 -2.65 -4.54
CA PRO A 137 15.03 -1.36 -5.04
C PRO A 137 15.54 -0.45 -3.91
N LEU A 138 14.97 -0.52 -2.70
CA LEU A 138 15.46 0.24 -1.55
C LEU A 138 16.89 -0.17 -1.20
N TYR A 139 17.19 -1.47 -1.18
CA TYR A 139 18.54 -1.96 -0.88
C TYR A 139 19.50 -1.70 -2.03
N GLU A 140 19.02 -1.78 -3.27
CA GLU A 140 19.82 -1.40 -4.44
C GLU A 140 20.23 0.07 -4.37
N LEU A 141 19.27 0.98 -4.17
CA LEU A 141 19.53 2.41 -4.06
C LEU A 141 20.46 2.70 -2.88
N ALA A 142 20.21 2.10 -1.72
CA ALA A 142 21.05 2.29 -0.53
C ALA A 142 22.52 1.90 -0.78
N ARG A 143 22.78 0.84 -1.54
CA ARG A 143 24.15 0.40 -1.89
C ARG A 143 24.87 1.35 -2.84
N GLN A 144 24.14 2.10 -3.66
CA GLN A 144 24.70 3.10 -4.57
C GLN A 144 24.99 4.45 -3.86
N GLU A 145 24.38 4.67 -2.71
CA GLU A 145 24.54 5.88 -1.91
C GLU A 145 25.83 5.88 -1.05
N PRO A 146 26.46 7.05 -0.81
CA PRO A 146 27.61 7.16 0.08
C PRO A 146 27.32 6.64 1.50
N GLU A 147 28.30 6.01 2.13
CA GLU A 147 28.20 5.59 3.52
C GLU A 147 27.84 6.76 4.45
N GLY A 148 26.85 6.54 5.32
CA GLY A 148 26.35 7.56 6.24
C GLY A 148 25.41 8.60 5.62
N SER A 149 25.09 8.55 4.32
CA SER A 149 24.08 9.45 3.75
C SER A 149 22.69 9.20 4.36
N PRO A 150 21.85 10.24 4.54
CA PRO A 150 20.49 10.06 5.05
C PRO A 150 19.64 9.15 4.16
N VAL A 151 19.78 9.27 2.82
CA VAL A 151 19.06 8.43 1.85
C VAL A 151 19.41 6.96 2.04
N ARG A 152 20.70 6.62 2.14
CA ARG A 152 21.16 5.25 2.38
C ARG A 152 20.51 4.64 3.61
N ARG A 153 20.58 5.35 4.73
CA ARG A 153 20.04 4.87 6.01
C ARG A 153 18.51 4.77 6.00
N ALA A 154 17.83 5.72 5.35
CA ALA A 154 16.40 5.67 5.16
C ALA A 154 15.98 4.43 4.37
N CYS A 155 16.61 4.18 3.22
CA CYS A 155 16.29 3.05 2.36
C CYS A 155 16.55 1.70 3.03
N PHE A 156 17.68 1.51 3.73
CA PHE A 156 17.90 0.29 4.51
C PHE A 156 16.87 0.14 5.63
N THR A 157 16.55 1.22 6.37
CA THR A 157 15.60 1.14 7.48
C THR A 157 14.20 0.79 7.01
N ILE A 158 13.72 1.39 5.93
CA ILE A 158 12.38 1.13 5.38
C ILE A 158 12.33 -0.28 4.80
N GLY A 159 13.33 -0.68 3.99
CA GLY A 159 13.36 -2.02 3.42
C GLY A 159 13.44 -3.10 4.50
N HIS A 160 14.21 -2.88 5.58
CA HIS A 160 14.25 -3.76 6.75
C HIS A 160 12.87 -3.91 7.41
N ARG A 161 12.15 -2.81 7.63
CA ARG A 161 10.80 -2.83 8.23
C ARG A 161 9.83 -3.64 7.38
N ILE A 162 9.83 -3.42 6.07
CA ILE A 162 8.97 -4.14 5.11
C ILE A 162 9.31 -5.63 5.12
N ALA A 163 10.58 -5.98 4.91
CA ALA A 163 11.02 -7.37 4.84
C ALA A 163 10.79 -8.12 6.16
N THR A 164 11.05 -7.48 7.30
CA THR A 164 10.85 -8.09 8.62
C THR A 164 9.36 -8.29 8.91
N SER A 165 8.52 -7.28 8.66
CA SER A 165 7.07 -7.38 8.85
C SER A 165 6.48 -8.52 8.02
N GLU A 166 6.91 -8.66 6.76
CA GLU A 166 6.43 -9.72 5.89
C GLU A 166 6.95 -11.11 6.32
N ALA A 167 8.21 -11.21 6.79
CA ALA A 167 8.77 -12.45 7.32
C ALA A 167 8.05 -12.90 8.60
N GLU A 168 7.70 -11.96 9.48
CA GLU A 168 6.90 -12.21 10.67
C GLU A 168 5.49 -12.67 10.30
N HIS A 169 4.86 -12.03 9.31
CA HIS A 169 3.54 -12.41 8.82
C HIS A 169 3.52 -13.83 8.26
N ALA A 170 4.47 -14.16 7.36
CA ALA A 170 4.60 -15.50 6.79
C ALA A 170 4.85 -16.57 7.87
N SER A 171 5.67 -16.25 8.88
CA SER A 171 5.90 -17.15 10.03
C SER A 171 4.61 -17.38 10.83
N TRP A 172 3.83 -16.33 11.06
CA TRP A 172 2.54 -16.40 11.76
C TRP A 172 1.51 -17.23 10.97
N GLU A 173 1.42 -17.08 9.65
CA GLU A 173 0.54 -17.91 8.81
C GLU A 173 0.89 -19.39 8.90
N MET A 174 2.19 -19.71 8.83
CA MET A 174 2.68 -21.08 8.94
C MET A 174 2.39 -21.71 10.30
N GLU A 175 2.55 -20.97 11.39
CA GLU A 175 2.24 -21.45 12.75
C GLU A 175 0.73 -21.61 12.97
N ASN A 176 -0.07 -20.66 12.49
CA ASN A 176 -1.53 -20.72 12.60
C ASN A 176 -2.09 -21.98 11.94
N LEU A 177 -1.64 -22.32 10.74
CA LEU A 177 -2.09 -23.54 10.05
C LEU A 177 -1.80 -24.81 10.83
N ARG A 178 -0.66 -24.87 11.53
CA ARG A 178 -0.32 -26.00 12.40
C ARG A 178 -1.23 -26.10 13.63
N SER A 179 -1.76 -24.97 14.10
CA SER A 179 -2.58 -24.90 15.30
C SER A 179 -4.05 -25.31 15.10
N TRP A 180 -4.51 -25.43 13.85
CA TRP A 180 -5.91 -25.73 13.54
C TRP A 180 -6.26 -27.19 13.84
N SER A 181 -7.34 -27.40 14.61
CA SER A 181 -7.78 -28.74 15.05
C SER A 181 -8.30 -29.63 13.92
N GLN A 182 -8.61 -29.06 12.76
CA GLN A 182 -8.90 -29.73 11.48
C GLN A 182 -7.91 -29.29 10.39
N GLY A 183 -6.75 -28.72 10.79
CA GLY A 183 -5.71 -28.28 9.88
C GLY A 183 -5.18 -29.43 9.03
N PRO A 184 -4.31 -29.13 8.06
CA PRO A 184 -3.92 -30.09 7.03
C PRO A 184 -3.16 -31.33 7.58
N GLY A 185 -2.76 -31.32 8.85
CA GLY A 185 -2.09 -32.44 9.51
C GLY A 185 -0.83 -32.86 8.74
N ASP A 186 -0.66 -34.16 8.50
CA ASP A 186 0.43 -34.71 7.70
C ASP A 186 0.22 -34.54 6.17
N SER A 187 -0.86 -33.90 5.72
CA SER A 187 -1.21 -33.75 4.29
C SER A 187 -0.49 -32.58 3.61
N MET A 188 0.20 -31.72 4.38
CA MET A 188 0.88 -30.54 3.88
C MET A 188 2.33 -30.51 4.37
N VAL A 189 3.23 -30.03 3.51
CA VAL A 189 4.62 -29.72 3.87
C VAL A 189 4.89 -28.24 3.59
N HIS A 190 5.77 -27.63 4.39
CA HIS A 190 6.26 -26.27 4.17
C HIS A 190 7.67 -26.31 3.54
N PRO A 191 7.80 -26.05 2.23
CA PRO A 191 9.08 -26.13 1.53
C PRO A 191 10.08 -25.04 1.89
N ALA A 192 9.59 -23.93 2.44
CA ALA A 192 10.38 -22.76 2.76
C ALA A 192 10.04 -22.22 4.15
N VAL A 193 11.01 -21.53 4.73
CA VAL A 193 10.85 -20.69 5.92
C VAL A 193 11.34 -19.29 5.60
N PRO A 194 10.79 -18.23 6.23
CA PRO A 194 11.27 -16.87 5.99
C PRO A 194 12.75 -16.72 6.38
N ASN A 195 13.55 -16.11 5.52
CA ASN A 195 14.90 -15.70 5.86
C ASN A 195 14.86 -14.45 6.75
N VAL A 196 15.38 -14.56 7.96
CA VAL A 196 15.46 -13.47 8.95
C VAL A 196 16.81 -12.75 8.94
N SER A 197 17.70 -13.13 8.02
CA SER A 197 19.01 -12.49 7.89
C SER A 197 18.86 -11.18 7.12
N ASP A 198 19.22 -10.06 7.75
CA ASP A 198 19.20 -8.76 7.10
C ASP A 198 20.63 -8.20 6.90
N PRO A 199 21.12 -8.08 5.66
CA PRO A 199 22.43 -7.48 5.39
C PRO A 199 22.48 -5.96 5.67
N GLY A 200 21.34 -5.29 5.83
CA GLY A 200 21.20 -3.87 6.15
C GLY A 200 21.10 -3.56 7.64
N ALA A 201 21.07 -4.56 8.53
CA ALA A 201 20.79 -4.37 9.95
C ALA A 201 21.76 -3.40 10.67
N GLY A 202 23.00 -3.28 10.18
CA GLY A 202 24.00 -2.34 10.73
C GLY A 202 23.79 -0.87 10.33
N GLU A 203 22.89 -0.59 9.39
CA GLU A 203 22.64 0.75 8.83
C GLU A 203 21.31 1.36 9.30
N LEU A 204 20.56 0.64 10.14
CA LEU A 204 19.28 1.08 10.67
C LEU A 204 19.43 2.37 11.48
N THR A 205 18.43 3.25 11.37
CA THR A 205 18.50 4.61 11.94
C THR A 205 17.18 5.06 12.57
N THR A 206 17.18 6.25 13.17
CA THR A 206 16.00 6.88 13.77
C THR A 206 15.07 7.48 12.71
N ASP A 207 13.79 7.64 13.06
CA ASP A 207 12.75 8.21 12.17
C ASP A 207 13.09 9.62 11.66
N ALA A 208 13.82 10.40 12.46
CA ALA A 208 14.29 11.72 12.04
C ALA A 208 15.24 11.65 10.83
N VAL A 209 16.12 10.65 10.79
CA VAL A 209 17.03 10.43 9.65
C VAL A 209 16.29 9.80 8.49
N VAL A 210 15.34 8.90 8.75
CA VAL A 210 14.44 8.33 7.73
C VAL A 210 13.70 9.46 7.01
N GLY A 211 13.08 10.39 7.75
CA GLY A 211 12.36 11.52 7.18
C GLY A 211 13.25 12.45 6.35
N ALA A 212 14.49 12.70 6.80
CA ALA A 212 15.45 13.50 6.03
C ALA A 212 15.87 12.80 4.72
N GLY A 213 16.17 11.51 4.77
CA GLY A 213 16.52 10.71 3.58
C GLY A 213 15.35 10.60 2.60
N LEU A 214 14.13 10.43 3.09
CA LEU A 214 12.94 10.42 2.24
C LEU A 214 12.67 11.77 1.59
N ALA A 215 12.87 12.89 2.30
CA ALA A 215 12.73 14.21 1.70
C ALA A 215 13.70 14.41 0.51
N GLU A 216 14.93 13.92 0.63
CA GLU A 216 15.90 13.92 -0.47
C GLU A 216 15.49 12.96 -1.60
N LEU A 217 15.08 11.73 -1.27
CA LEU A 217 14.58 10.73 -2.23
C LEU A 217 13.40 11.26 -3.06
N CYS A 218 12.45 11.96 -2.42
CA CYS A 218 11.28 12.57 -3.09
C CYS A 218 11.67 13.62 -4.15
N GLY A 219 12.82 14.27 -3.97
CA GLY A 219 13.35 15.30 -4.87
C GLY A 219 14.18 14.77 -6.03
N ARG A 220 14.50 13.47 -6.05
CA ARG A 220 15.26 12.83 -7.14
C ARG A 220 14.47 12.72 -8.43
N THR A 221 15.11 12.31 -9.53
CA THR A 221 14.49 12.22 -10.86
C THR A 221 14.72 10.89 -11.59
N ASP A 222 15.60 10.04 -11.06
CA ASP A 222 15.94 8.71 -11.59
C ASP A 222 14.86 7.66 -11.32
N ASP A 223 14.84 6.61 -12.14
CA ASP A 223 13.84 5.54 -12.11
C ASP A 223 13.91 4.71 -10.82
N LEU A 224 15.12 4.44 -10.31
CA LEU A 224 15.28 3.67 -9.07
C LEU A 224 14.65 4.39 -7.86
N ALA A 225 14.67 5.73 -7.84
CA ALA A 225 13.98 6.51 -6.83
C ALA A 225 12.43 6.42 -6.97
N VAL A 226 11.91 6.26 -8.20
CA VAL A 226 10.48 6.04 -8.44
C VAL A 226 10.06 4.68 -7.85
N GLU A 227 10.78 3.62 -8.20
CA GLU A 227 10.52 2.26 -7.68
C GLU A 227 10.61 2.19 -6.15
N CYS A 228 11.59 2.88 -5.56
CA CYS A 228 11.67 3.02 -4.10
C CYS A 228 10.45 3.72 -3.50
N LEU A 229 9.95 4.78 -4.14
CA LEU A 229 8.82 5.56 -3.62
C LEU A 229 7.47 4.90 -3.87
N GLU A 230 7.32 4.04 -4.87
CA GLU A 230 6.16 3.15 -5.03
C GLU A 230 6.02 2.22 -3.81
N ASN A 231 7.14 1.61 -3.41
CA ASN A 231 7.21 0.78 -2.21
C ASN A 231 6.88 1.56 -0.93
N VAL A 232 7.52 2.72 -0.74
CA VAL A 232 7.27 3.58 0.42
C VAL A 232 5.80 4.02 0.45
N SER A 233 5.22 4.36 -0.70
CA SER A 233 3.82 4.80 -0.76
C SER A 233 2.83 3.67 -0.45
N ALA A 234 3.16 2.42 -0.78
CA ALA A 234 2.31 1.26 -0.52
C ALA A 234 2.39 0.78 0.95
N TRP A 235 3.58 0.81 1.55
CA TRP A 235 3.84 0.15 2.83
C TRP A 235 4.17 1.08 3.99
N SER A 236 4.69 2.28 3.71
CA SER A 236 5.11 3.23 4.74
C SER A 236 4.78 4.68 4.36
N SER A 237 3.54 4.91 3.91
CA SER A 237 3.10 6.26 3.54
C SER A 237 3.20 7.24 4.71
N GLU A 238 3.20 6.73 5.95
CA GLU A 238 3.44 7.50 7.17
C GLU A 238 4.88 8.00 7.29
N ASP A 239 5.87 7.42 6.62
CA ASP A 239 7.25 7.91 6.65
C ASP A 239 7.48 9.07 5.65
N LEU A 240 6.64 9.21 4.61
CA LEU A 240 6.74 10.29 3.63
C LEU A 240 6.71 11.67 4.32
N PRO A 241 7.43 12.70 3.83
CA PRO A 241 7.49 14.00 4.50
C PRO A 241 6.17 14.80 4.47
N TYR A 242 5.14 14.28 3.80
CA TYR A 242 3.84 14.92 3.63
C TYR A 242 2.72 14.05 4.23
N GLY A 243 1.59 14.67 4.54
CA GLY A 243 0.40 14.01 5.06
C GLY A 243 -0.55 13.52 3.97
N GLY A 244 -1.85 13.69 4.17
CA GLY A 244 -2.91 13.19 3.31
C GLY A 244 -2.99 13.94 1.98
N THR A 245 -3.48 13.24 0.96
CA THR A 245 -3.76 13.81 -0.37
C THR A 245 -5.00 14.72 -0.32
N PHE A 246 -4.94 15.85 -1.01
CA PHE A 246 -6.11 16.70 -1.27
C PHE A 246 -6.18 17.10 -2.74
N GLN A 247 -7.36 17.57 -3.15
CA GLN A 247 -7.62 17.93 -4.55
C GLN A 247 -8.27 19.31 -4.65
N VAL A 248 -7.89 20.08 -5.67
CA VAL A 248 -8.51 21.37 -5.99
C VAL A 248 -8.83 21.41 -7.48
N THR A 249 -10.11 21.54 -7.83
CA THR A 249 -10.56 21.60 -9.23
C THR A 249 -10.73 23.03 -9.70
N ARG A 250 -10.08 23.39 -10.81
CA ARG A 250 -10.02 24.78 -11.31
C ARG A 250 -11.39 25.42 -11.62
N SER A 251 -12.38 24.64 -12.03
CA SER A 251 -13.73 25.13 -12.37
C SER A 251 -14.59 25.48 -11.14
N ASP A 252 -14.18 25.03 -9.95
CA ASP A 252 -14.93 25.17 -8.70
C ASP A 252 -14.02 25.72 -7.57
N VAL A 253 -13.19 26.70 -7.92
CA VAL A 253 -12.23 27.32 -6.99
C VAL A 253 -12.86 28.50 -6.26
N THR A 254 -12.78 28.48 -4.94
CA THR A 254 -12.95 29.70 -4.14
C THR A 254 -11.74 30.62 -4.35
N ARG A 255 -11.82 31.85 -3.81
CA ARG A 255 -10.68 32.77 -3.79
C ARG A 255 -9.44 32.18 -3.10
N VAL A 256 -9.62 31.33 -2.09
CA VAL A 256 -8.53 30.78 -1.28
C VAL A 256 -7.86 29.62 -2.01
N ALA A 257 -8.64 28.74 -2.62
CA ALA A 257 -8.13 27.75 -3.55
C ALA A 257 -7.37 28.38 -4.74
N ALA A 258 -7.89 29.49 -5.29
CA ALA A 258 -7.20 30.23 -6.35
C ALA A 258 -5.89 30.88 -5.90
N GLU A 259 -5.82 31.40 -4.66
CA GLU A 259 -4.58 31.89 -4.05
C GLU A 259 -3.52 30.79 -3.98
N TRP A 260 -3.91 29.59 -3.56
CA TRP A 260 -3.02 28.43 -3.52
C TRP A 260 -2.56 27.99 -4.92
N ILE A 261 -3.47 27.86 -5.90
CA ILE A 261 -3.10 27.47 -7.27
C ILE A 261 -2.13 28.49 -7.88
N ASN A 262 -2.39 29.78 -7.72
CA ASN A 262 -1.59 30.84 -8.35
C ASN A 262 -0.17 30.98 -7.76
N ARG A 263 0.10 30.40 -6.58
CA ARG A 263 1.46 30.42 -6.00
C ARG A 263 2.33 29.23 -6.39
N LEU A 264 1.73 28.18 -6.96
CA LEU A 264 2.46 26.98 -7.37
C LEU A 264 3.54 27.35 -8.39
N ARG A 265 4.68 26.66 -8.31
CA ARG A 265 5.80 26.84 -9.24
C ARG A 265 5.94 25.62 -10.11
N ASP A 266 5.96 25.81 -11.42
CA ASP A 266 6.27 24.75 -12.38
C ASP A 266 7.68 24.19 -12.11
N VAL A 267 7.80 22.88 -12.10
CA VAL A 267 9.07 22.16 -11.95
C VAL A 267 9.10 20.92 -12.86
N PRO A 268 10.28 20.44 -13.28
CA PRO A 268 10.40 19.11 -13.87
C PRO A 268 9.87 18.03 -12.89
N PRO A 269 9.32 16.91 -13.41
CA PRO A 269 8.81 15.84 -12.57
C PRO A 269 9.94 15.22 -11.73
N THR A 270 9.76 15.23 -10.42
CA THR A 270 10.59 14.43 -9.50
C THR A 270 10.04 13.00 -9.40
N ALA A 271 10.76 12.10 -8.74
CA ALA A 271 10.35 10.72 -8.52
C ALA A 271 8.96 10.64 -7.88
N LEU A 272 8.70 11.47 -6.87
CA LEU A 272 7.39 11.53 -6.22
C LEU A 272 6.28 12.04 -7.15
N HIS A 273 6.57 12.97 -8.07
CA HIS A 273 5.60 13.36 -9.10
C HIS A 273 5.27 12.20 -10.03
N ARG A 274 6.26 11.39 -10.41
CA ARG A 274 6.09 10.26 -11.33
C ARG A 274 5.22 9.16 -10.72
N VAL A 275 5.50 8.77 -9.47
CA VAL A 275 4.68 7.80 -8.72
C VAL A 275 3.21 8.22 -8.69
N TRP A 276 2.93 9.52 -8.57
CA TRP A 276 1.54 10.00 -8.53
C TRP A 276 0.94 10.25 -9.91
N ALA A 277 1.75 10.57 -10.91
CA ALA A 277 1.30 10.87 -12.27
C ALA A 277 0.86 9.61 -13.02
N GLU A 278 1.41 8.43 -12.70
CA GLU A 278 1.13 7.17 -13.41
C GLU A 278 -0.36 6.82 -13.47
N THR A 279 -1.13 7.23 -12.46
CA THR A 279 -2.57 6.96 -12.38
C THR A 279 -3.44 7.95 -13.14
N TYR A 280 -2.87 9.01 -13.73
CA TYR A 280 -3.62 10.13 -14.28
C TYR A 280 -3.08 10.68 -15.61
N ASP A 281 -3.96 11.29 -16.41
CA ASP A 281 -3.58 12.10 -17.58
C ASP A 281 -2.96 13.43 -17.09
N THR A 282 -1.70 13.36 -16.69
CA THR A 282 -0.95 14.46 -16.08
C THR A 282 -0.57 15.51 -17.12
N VAL A 283 -0.98 16.75 -16.88
CA VAL A 283 -0.77 17.91 -17.76
C VAL A 283 0.21 18.93 -17.19
N GLY A 284 0.70 18.75 -15.96
CA GLY A 284 1.74 19.59 -15.38
C GLY A 284 2.20 19.12 -14.00
N THR A 285 3.41 19.52 -13.62
CA THR A 285 4.06 19.21 -12.34
C THR A 285 4.54 20.48 -11.66
N PHE A 286 4.23 20.62 -10.38
CA PHE A 286 4.44 21.85 -9.63
C PHE A 286 4.93 21.55 -8.21
N VAL A 287 5.55 22.54 -7.58
CA VAL A 287 5.81 22.55 -6.14
C VAL A 287 5.06 23.70 -5.49
N ASP A 288 4.48 23.44 -4.31
CA ASP A 288 4.03 24.51 -3.42
C ASP A 288 5.25 25.10 -2.68
N PRO A 289 5.68 26.34 -2.98
CA PRO A 289 6.90 26.91 -2.42
C PRO A 289 6.83 27.16 -0.90
N VAL A 290 5.63 27.10 -0.31
CA VAL A 290 5.43 27.28 1.14
C VAL A 290 5.64 25.98 1.91
N THR A 291 5.20 24.85 1.35
CA THR A 291 5.24 23.55 2.04
C THR A 291 6.29 22.61 1.47
N GLY A 292 6.85 22.91 0.30
CA GLY A 292 7.68 21.99 -0.48
C GLY A 292 6.90 20.79 -1.02
N SER A 293 5.56 20.79 -0.92
CA SER A 293 4.71 19.69 -1.36
C SER A 293 4.67 19.59 -2.90
N PRO A 294 4.89 18.40 -3.49
CA PRO A 294 4.71 18.19 -4.91
C PRO A 294 3.22 18.25 -5.25
N VAL A 295 2.93 18.72 -6.46
CA VAL A 295 1.57 18.88 -6.97
C VAL A 295 1.55 18.43 -8.42
N VAL A 296 0.62 17.52 -8.75
CA VAL A 296 0.34 17.15 -10.14
C VAL A 296 -0.95 17.82 -10.59
N ALA A 297 -0.92 18.45 -11.76
CA ALA A 297 -2.12 18.89 -12.44
C ALA A 297 -2.53 17.81 -13.44
N VAL A 298 -3.77 17.37 -13.35
CA VAL A 298 -4.29 16.24 -14.11
C VAL A 298 -5.56 16.63 -14.83
N LYS A 299 -5.74 16.05 -16.01
CA LYS A 299 -6.94 16.18 -16.83
C LYS A 299 -7.78 14.91 -16.67
N GLY A 300 -9.10 15.06 -16.79
CA GLY A 300 -9.99 13.90 -16.92
C GLY A 300 -10.94 13.69 -15.75
N ARG A 301 -11.62 12.53 -15.82
CA ARG A 301 -12.85 12.24 -15.09
C ARG A 301 -12.56 11.74 -13.67
N PHE A 302 -12.43 12.65 -12.71
CA PHE A 302 -12.63 12.31 -11.30
C PHE A 302 -14.14 12.26 -11.02
N ALA A 303 -14.71 11.05 -10.93
CA ALA A 303 -16.14 10.85 -10.71
C ALA A 303 -17.05 11.62 -11.71
N PHE A 304 -18.05 12.36 -11.23
CA PHE A 304 -19.05 13.10 -12.03
C PHE A 304 -18.49 14.34 -12.77
N ARG A 305 -17.16 14.54 -12.82
CA ARG A 305 -16.51 15.72 -13.42
C ARG A 305 -16.36 15.65 -14.93
N ARG A 306 -16.24 16.81 -15.58
CA ARG A 306 -16.08 16.92 -17.03
C ARG A 306 -14.64 16.60 -17.43
N VAL A 307 -14.46 15.96 -18.59
CA VAL A 307 -13.14 15.56 -19.14
C VAL A 307 -12.19 16.75 -19.36
N SER A 308 -12.71 17.97 -19.51
CA SER A 308 -11.92 19.19 -19.71
C SER A 308 -11.48 19.87 -18.41
N GLU A 309 -11.87 19.38 -17.24
CA GLU A 309 -11.52 20.02 -15.96
C GLU A 309 -10.10 19.64 -15.55
N ILE A 310 -9.36 20.63 -15.06
CA ILE A 310 -8.02 20.44 -14.48
C ILE A 310 -8.18 20.35 -12.97
N THR A 311 -7.72 19.25 -12.40
CA THR A 311 -7.62 19.04 -10.95
C THR A 311 -6.16 19.09 -10.55
N TYR A 312 -5.85 19.85 -9.50
CA TYR A 312 -4.53 19.86 -8.87
C TYR A 312 -4.59 18.92 -7.67
N ILE A 313 -3.69 17.94 -7.62
CA ILE A 313 -3.57 16.97 -6.55
C ILE A 313 -2.29 17.28 -5.80
N GLY A 314 -2.39 17.57 -4.51
CA GLY A 314 -1.26 17.86 -3.63
C GLY A 314 -1.37 17.11 -2.30
N ARG A 315 -0.35 17.26 -1.45
CA ARG A 315 -0.33 16.67 -0.10
C ARG A 315 -0.32 17.76 0.98
N ALA A 316 -1.11 17.56 2.02
CA ALA A 316 -1.11 18.44 3.19
C ALA A 316 0.24 18.32 3.93
N PRO A 317 0.71 19.37 4.60
CA PRO A 317 1.87 19.27 5.48
C PRO A 317 1.52 18.42 6.71
N LYS A 318 2.48 17.66 7.25
CA LYS A 318 2.28 16.98 8.55
C LYS A 318 2.27 17.95 9.72
N ARG A 319 2.92 19.10 9.58
CA ARG A 319 3.02 20.16 10.59
C ARG A 319 3.18 21.48 9.87
N LEU A 320 2.68 22.56 10.44
CA LEU A 320 3.10 23.90 10.01
C LEU A 320 4.50 24.21 10.58
N PRO A 321 5.20 25.25 10.08
CA PRO A 321 6.48 25.65 10.65
C PRO A 321 6.39 25.92 12.16
N GLU A 322 7.44 25.54 12.90
CA GLU A 322 7.51 25.72 14.35
C GLU A 322 7.31 27.20 14.74
N GLY A 323 6.57 27.45 15.83
CA GLY A 323 6.27 28.79 16.32
C GLY A 323 5.16 29.53 15.57
N THR A 324 4.57 28.91 14.55
CA THR A 324 3.40 29.44 13.83
C THR A 324 2.21 29.68 14.77
N VAL A 325 1.45 30.74 14.54
CA VAL A 325 0.19 31.00 15.26
C VAL A 325 -1.00 30.95 14.29
N LEU A 326 -2.00 30.14 14.63
CA LEU A 326 -3.26 30.07 13.87
C LEU A 326 -4.01 31.41 13.93
N LYS A 327 -4.26 32.03 12.77
CA LYS A 327 -5.06 33.27 12.63
C LYS A 327 -6.52 32.98 12.30
N GLU A 328 -6.76 32.07 11.36
CA GLU A 328 -8.11 31.67 10.95
C GLU A 328 -8.11 30.29 10.27
N VAL A 329 -9.25 29.63 10.35
CA VAL A 329 -9.59 28.42 9.59
C VAL A 329 -10.60 28.79 8.52
N ILE A 330 -10.41 28.30 7.32
CA ILE A 330 -11.29 28.57 6.18
C ILE A 330 -11.94 27.23 5.79
N LEU A 331 -13.25 27.17 5.96
CA LEU A 331 -14.07 25.99 5.64
C LEU A 331 -14.30 25.92 4.14
N ASP A 332 -13.46 25.14 3.48
CA ASP A 332 -13.43 24.95 2.04
C ASP A 332 -13.02 23.50 1.72
N ASP A 333 -12.92 23.15 0.44
CA ASP A 333 -12.44 21.85 -0.01
C ASP A 333 -11.13 22.03 -0.80
N PRO A 334 -9.95 21.74 -0.19
CA PRO A 334 -9.75 21.27 1.19
C PRO A 334 -9.93 22.37 2.26
N ILE A 335 -9.89 21.99 3.54
CA ILE A 335 -9.80 22.95 4.65
C ILE A 335 -8.47 23.69 4.57
N TRP A 336 -8.51 25.03 4.69
CA TRP A 336 -7.32 25.85 4.75
C TRP A 336 -7.11 26.47 6.12
N VAL A 337 -5.84 26.66 6.47
CA VAL A 337 -5.38 27.39 7.64
C VAL A 337 -4.62 28.61 7.17
N ARG A 338 -4.90 29.77 7.79
CA ARG A 338 -4.04 30.94 7.64
C ARG A 338 -3.39 31.28 8.96
N THR A 339 -2.12 31.62 8.88
CA THR A 339 -1.26 31.98 10.00
C THR A 339 -1.27 33.50 10.22
N ASP A 340 -0.77 33.97 11.36
CA ASP A 340 -0.78 35.39 11.75
C ASP A 340 0.04 36.29 10.82
N ASP A 341 1.18 35.77 10.34
CA ASP A 341 2.01 36.33 9.26
C ASP A 341 1.31 36.33 7.87
N GLY A 342 0.13 35.72 7.77
CA GLY A 342 -0.73 35.75 6.60
C GLY A 342 -0.51 34.60 5.61
N VAL A 343 0.38 33.65 5.89
CA VAL A 343 0.66 32.52 5.01
C VAL A 343 -0.50 31.52 5.03
N LEU A 344 -0.87 31.03 3.84
CA LEU A 344 -1.95 30.06 3.65
C LEU A 344 -1.38 28.64 3.58
N TYR A 345 -1.98 27.69 4.29
CA TYR A 345 -1.62 26.28 4.24
C TYR A 345 -2.88 25.43 4.04
N PRO A 346 -2.81 24.32 3.31
CA PRO A 346 -3.79 23.25 3.51
C PRO A 346 -3.66 22.77 4.96
N ALA A 347 -4.78 22.49 5.63
CA ALA A 347 -4.77 22.08 7.02
C ALA A 347 -4.00 20.74 7.20
N PRO A 348 -3.15 20.61 8.24
CA PRO A 348 -2.42 19.38 8.50
C PRO A 348 -3.34 18.17 8.76
N VAL A 349 -3.20 17.13 7.96
CA VAL A 349 -3.95 15.87 8.09
C VAL A 349 -3.09 14.72 7.56
N MET A 350 -3.14 13.54 8.19
CA MET A 350 -2.40 12.35 7.72
C MET A 350 -3.14 11.60 6.62
N ASP A 351 -4.48 11.53 6.68
CA ASP A 351 -5.29 10.69 5.79
C ASP A 351 -6.42 11.46 5.10
N ALA A 352 -6.78 11.00 3.89
CA ALA A 352 -8.01 11.42 3.21
C ALA A 352 -9.17 10.47 3.58
N PRO A 353 -10.43 10.96 3.70
CA PRO A 353 -10.92 12.31 3.44
C PRO A 353 -10.88 13.25 4.67
N GLY A 354 -9.85 13.14 5.52
CA GLY A 354 -9.91 13.29 6.98
C GLY A 354 -10.49 14.56 7.61
N LEU A 355 -10.61 15.69 6.91
CA LEU A 355 -11.16 16.94 7.47
C LEU A 355 -12.43 17.37 6.74
N SER A 356 -13.53 17.59 7.46
CA SER A 356 -14.81 18.01 6.88
C SER A 356 -15.69 18.76 7.90
N TRP A 357 -16.82 19.33 7.48
CA TRP A 357 -17.77 20.05 8.35
C TRP A 357 -19.21 19.85 7.87
N GLY A 358 -20.19 20.20 8.71
CA GLY A 358 -21.60 20.32 8.32
C GLY A 358 -22.44 19.05 8.32
N TYR A 359 -22.01 17.99 9.01
CA TYR A 359 -22.74 16.73 9.18
C TYR A 359 -22.35 16.02 10.49
N ASP A 360 -23.02 14.94 10.87
CA ASP A 360 -22.82 14.26 12.18
C ASP A 360 -21.76 13.13 12.16
N GLY A 361 -20.87 13.10 11.17
CA GLY A 361 -19.83 12.07 11.09
C GLY A 361 -18.53 12.41 11.82
N SER A 362 -17.48 11.65 11.51
CA SER A 362 -16.15 11.78 12.12
C SER A 362 -15.32 12.92 11.53
N GLY A 363 -15.52 13.33 10.28
CA GLY A 363 -14.74 14.41 9.66
C GLY A 363 -14.77 15.75 10.42
N PRO A 364 -15.94 16.20 10.94
CA PRO A 364 -16.05 17.39 11.79
C PRO A 364 -15.38 17.24 13.15
N LEU A 365 -15.32 16.02 13.69
CA LEU A 365 -14.62 15.72 14.93
C LEU A 365 -13.10 15.71 14.73
N THR A 366 -12.62 15.18 13.60
CA THR A 366 -11.21 15.24 13.21
C THR A 366 -10.80 16.68 12.90
N LEU A 367 -11.66 17.49 12.27
CA LEU A 367 -11.45 18.92 12.11
C LEU A 367 -11.38 19.65 13.45
N ALA A 368 -12.28 19.34 14.39
CA ALA A 368 -12.24 19.90 15.74
C ALA A 368 -10.91 19.62 16.44
N GLN A 369 -10.43 18.39 16.38
CA GLN A 369 -9.14 17.99 16.96
C GLN A 369 -7.96 18.69 16.27
N CYS A 370 -7.95 18.75 14.92
CA CYS A 370 -6.92 19.48 14.17
C CYS A 370 -6.85 20.94 14.62
N VAL A 371 -8.00 21.61 14.71
CA VAL A 371 -8.07 23.01 15.11
C VAL A 371 -7.71 23.20 16.58
N GLY A 372 -8.16 22.33 17.47
CA GLY A 372 -7.76 22.33 18.89
C GLY A 372 -6.25 22.26 19.06
N ARG A 373 -5.60 21.29 18.39
CA ARG A 373 -4.14 21.15 18.37
C ARG A 373 -3.45 22.41 17.85
N LEU A 374 -3.91 22.98 16.74
CA LEU A 374 -3.33 24.21 16.16
C LEU A 374 -3.60 25.47 16.99
N LEU A 375 -4.65 25.48 17.81
CA LEU A 375 -4.89 26.56 18.78
C LEU A 375 -3.87 26.51 19.92
N ASP A 376 -3.50 25.31 20.37
CA ASP A 376 -2.54 25.10 21.45
C ASP A 376 -1.09 25.25 20.97
N ASP A 377 -0.77 24.67 19.82
CA ASP A 377 0.53 24.71 19.16
C ASP A 377 0.34 24.73 17.63
N GLY A 378 0.69 25.84 16.97
CA GLY A 378 0.55 25.92 15.51
C GLY A 378 1.48 24.97 14.75
N GLY A 379 2.54 24.46 15.36
CA GLY A 379 3.43 23.42 14.82
C GLY A 379 3.00 21.98 15.16
N ALA A 380 1.80 21.81 15.71
CA ALA A 380 1.30 20.49 16.10
C ALA A 380 1.26 19.51 14.93
N HIS A 381 1.46 18.22 15.25
CA HIS A 381 1.36 17.14 14.27
C HIS A 381 -0.07 17.00 13.76
N ALA A 382 -0.16 16.73 12.46
CA ALA A 382 -1.35 16.36 11.74
C ALA A 382 -2.12 15.27 12.49
N VAL A 383 -3.44 15.38 12.41
CA VAL A 383 -4.36 14.37 12.95
C VAL A 383 -4.52 13.23 11.96
N THR A 384 -4.70 12.02 12.49
CA THR A 384 -5.10 10.84 11.73
C THR A 384 -6.62 10.73 11.78
N TYR A 385 -7.24 10.28 10.68
CA TYR A 385 -8.69 10.17 10.65
C TYR A 385 -9.16 9.10 11.65
N GLY A 386 -10.17 9.43 12.46
CA GLY A 386 -10.69 8.51 13.46
C GLY A 386 -10.01 8.57 14.84
N ASP A 387 -9.01 9.43 15.05
CA ASP A 387 -8.33 9.71 16.34
C ASP A 387 -9.23 10.26 17.47
N GLY A 388 -10.55 10.18 17.31
CA GLY A 388 -11.53 10.48 18.34
C GLY A 388 -11.55 11.95 18.74
N GLY A 389 -12.35 12.78 18.07
CA GLY A 389 -12.58 14.20 18.47
C GLY A 389 -13.37 14.40 19.77
N LYS A 390 -13.24 13.49 20.73
CA LYS A 390 -13.84 13.59 22.07
C LYS A 390 -13.17 14.67 22.92
N ASP A 391 -11.94 15.04 22.60
CA ASP A 391 -11.15 16.01 23.35
C ASP A 391 -11.54 17.47 23.05
N GLU A 392 -12.33 17.70 21.99
CA GLU A 392 -12.72 19.04 21.54
C GLU A 392 -14.25 19.19 21.35
N PRO A 393 -15.08 18.93 22.38
CA PRO A 393 -16.53 18.81 22.22
C PRO A 393 -17.19 20.09 21.69
N GLY A 394 -16.79 21.27 22.17
CA GLY A 394 -17.36 22.55 21.71
C GLY A 394 -17.04 22.85 20.24
N LEU A 395 -15.80 22.59 19.80
CA LEU A 395 -15.43 22.69 18.39
C LEU A 395 -16.14 21.62 17.54
N GLY A 396 -16.29 20.41 18.08
CA GLY A 396 -17.00 19.31 17.42
C GLY A 396 -18.45 19.68 17.10
N GLU A 397 -19.18 20.22 18.07
CA GLU A 397 -20.54 20.74 17.85
C GLU A 397 -20.55 21.88 16.83
N TYR A 398 -19.61 22.81 16.93
CA TYR A 398 -19.51 23.94 16.02
C TYR A 398 -19.27 23.53 14.56
N PHE A 399 -18.41 22.53 14.32
CA PHE A 399 -18.11 22.03 12.99
C PHE A 399 -19.16 21.07 12.42
N ARG A 400 -20.05 20.50 13.25
CA ARG A 400 -21.24 19.78 12.74
C ARG A 400 -22.26 20.71 12.09
N ILE A 401 -22.25 22.00 12.44
CA ILE A 401 -23.12 23.00 11.83
C ILE A 401 -22.75 23.20 10.36
N LYS A 402 -23.77 23.24 9.50
CA LYS A 402 -23.59 23.48 8.07
C LYS A 402 -23.23 24.94 7.80
N HIS A 403 -21.94 25.19 7.60
CA HIS A 403 -21.41 26.47 7.14
C HIS A 403 -21.33 26.52 5.62
N LYS A 404 -21.42 27.72 5.04
CA LYS A 404 -21.20 27.90 3.60
C LYS A 404 -19.72 27.65 3.27
N ARG A 405 -19.45 27.03 2.12
CA ARG A 405 -18.08 26.91 1.58
C ARG A 405 -17.43 28.30 1.44
N GLY A 406 -16.16 28.40 1.84
CA GLY A 406 -15.40 29.65 1.95
C GLY A 406 -15.63 30.44 3.25
N THR A 407 -16.36 29.89 4.24
CA THR A 407 -16.55 30.55 5.54
C THR A 407 -15.22 30.67 6.27
N ARG A 408 -14.91 31.87 6.76
CA ARG A 408 -13.68 32.17 7.49
C ARG A 408 -13.99 32.26 8.98
N LEU A 409 -13.26 31.52 9.79
CA LEU A 409 -13.41 31.43 11.23
C LEU A 409 -12.15 31.96 11.88
N THR A 410 -12.24 33.12 12.55
CA THR A 410 -11.07 33.72 13.19
C THR A 410 -10.62 32.89 14.40
N ARG A 411 -9.36 33.02 14.81
CA ARG A 411 -8.87 32.40 16.06
C ARG A 411 -9.80 32.70 17.24
N HIS A 412 -10.32 33.93 17.33
CA HIS A 412 -11.25 34.32 18.39
C HIS A 412 -12.58 33.54 18.31
N ASP A 413 -13.15 33.37 17.12
CA ASP A 413 -14.36 32.57 16.94
C ASP A 413 -14.14 31.11 17.35
N LEU A 414 -12.99 30.55 17.00
CA LEU A 414 -12.62 29.16 17.31
C LEU A 414 -12.39 28.96 18.81
N VAL A 415 -11.73 29.89 19.50
CA VAL A 415 -11.53 29.83 20.97
C VAL A 415 -12.88 29.94 21.70
N ARG A 416 -13.79 30.80 21.22
CA ARG A 416 -15.14 30.89 21.78
C ARG A 416 -15.91 29.59 21.59
N ALA A 417 -15.91 29.03 20.38
CA ALA A 417 -16.55 27.76 20.07
C ALA A 417 -15.99 26.59 20.91
N ARG A 418 -14.66 26.53 21.09
CA ARG A 418 -13.98 25.55 21.96
C ARG A 418 -14.47 25.60 23.41
N SER A 419 -14.79 26.79 23.90
CA SER A 419 -15.27 27.01 25.27
C SER A 419 -16.78 26.73 25.45
N GLY A 420 -17.50 26.32 24.40
CA GLY A 420 -18.95 26.05 24.44
C GLY A 420 -19.82 27.30 24.45
N GLY A 421 -19.31 28.43 23.96
CA GLY A 421 -19.98 29.74 23.97
C GLY A 421 -20.39 30.28 22.61
#